data_AF-A0A9E2MF56-F1
#
_entry.id   AF-A0A9E2MF56-F1
#
_cell.length_a   1.000
_cell.length_b   1.000
_cell.length_c   1.000
_cell.angle_alpha   90.00
_cell.angle_beta   90.00
_cell.angle_gamma   90.00
#
_symmetry.space_group_name_H-M   'P 1'
#
loop_
_entity.id
_entity.type
_entity.pdbx_description
1 polymer ?
#
loop_
_entity_poly.entity_id
_entity_poly.type
_entity_poly.pdbx_seq_one_letter_code
_entity_poly.pdbx_strand_id
1 'polypeptide(L)'
;MRKTRGFTLVELIIFIVIMGIIGVTILFAVKTVLQGGPTVNHQMVATRTAERCVEWYLGQRRMKTYTGIALGSSVPSFCVAPSGYSISTNVASTTYYGDSNYKTVTVTVSGAGSATFRLLLADY
;
A
#
# COMPACT_ATOMS: atom_id res chain seq x y z
N MET A 1 -43.19 -45.43 16.35
CA MET A 1 -42.21 -45.61 15.24
C MET A 1 -42.21 -44.36 14.37
N ARG A 2 -41.06 -43.67 14.26
CA ARG A 2 -40.90 -42.44 13.49
C ARG A 2 -40.73 -42.82 12.01
N LYS A 3 -41.66 -42.42 11.13
CA LYS A 3 -41.54 -42.62 9.67
C LYS A 3 -40.37 -41.77 9.16
N THR A 4 -39.27 -42.39 8.79
CA THR A 4 -38.22 -41.79 7.95
C THR A 4 -38.79 -41.61 6.54
N ARG A 5 -39.10 -40.37 6.16
CA ARG A 5 -39.43 -40.03 4.77
C ARG A 5 -38.12 -39.86 4.00
N GLY A 6 -37.93 -40.64 2.94
CA GLY A 6 -36.80 -40.45 2.02
C GLY A 6 -36.97 -39.19 1.17
N PHE A 7 -35.87 -38.70 0.60
CA PHE A 7 -35.86 -37.58 -0.36
C PHE A 7 -36.60 -37.97 -1.65
N THR A 8 -37.37 -37.04 -2.20
CA THR A 8 -37.96 -37.25 -3.53
C THR A 8 -36.93 -36.96 -4.63
N LEU A 9 -37.07 -37.60 -5.79
CA LEU A 9 -36.16 -37.40 -6.93
C LEU A 9 -36.13 -35.93 -7.37
N VAL A 10 -37.28 -35.25 -7.34
CA VAL A 10 -37.40 -33.82 -7.65
C VAL A 10 -36.65 -32.97 -6.64
N GLU A 11 -36.75 -33.29 -5.35
CA GLU A 11 -36.05 -32.57 -4.27
C GLU A 11 -34.53 -32.70 -4.38
N LEU A 12 -34.03 -33.88 -4.81
CA LEU A 12 -32.61 -34.10 -5.09
C LEU A 12 -32.12 -33.27 -6.29
N ILE A 13 -32.90 -33.19 -7.37
CA ILE A 13 -32.55 -32.36 -8.54
C ILE A 13 -32.50 -30.88 -8.15
N ILE A 14 -33.51 -30.39 -7.42
CA ILE A 14 -33.54 -28.99 -6.96
C ILE A 14 -32.33 -28.69 -6.07
N PHE A 15 -31.95 -29.61 -5.18
CA PHE A 15 -30.78 -29.45 -4.33
C PHE A 15 -29.48 -29.33 -5.13
N ILE A 16 -29.28 -30.18 -6.15
CA ILE A 16 -28.10 -30.12 -7.02
C ILE A 16 -28.06 -28.81 -7.82
N VAL A 17 -29.21 -28.35 -8.33
CA VAL A 17 -29.29 -27.08 -9.08
C VAL A 17 -28.92 -25.90 -8.18
N ILE A 18 -29.48 -25.83 -6.96
CA ILE A 18 -29.18 -24.77 -6.00
C ILE A 18 -27.69 -24.81 -5.62
N MET A 19 -27.16 -25.98 -5.30
CA MET A 19 -25.72 -26.13 -4.98
C MET A 19 -24.82 -25.75 -6.16
N GLY A 20 -25.22 -26.07 -7.39
CA GLY A 20 -24.50 -25.66 -8.59
C GLY A 20 -24.45 -24.14 -8.75
N ILE A 21 -25.58 -23.46 -8.57
CA ILE A 21 -25.65 -21.98 -8.63
C ILE A 21 -24.76 -21.35 -7.55
N ILE A 22 -24.84 -21.85 -6.31
CA ILE A 22 -24.01 -21.35 -5.19
C ILE A 22 -22.52 -21.62 -5.46
N GLY A 23 -22.17 -22.80 -5.99
CA GLY A 23 -20.77 -23.14 -6.29
C GLY A 23 -20.16 -22.19 -7.31
N VAL A 24 -20.90 -21.86 -8.37
CA VAL A 24 -20.43 -20.94 -9.42
C VAL A 24 -20.21 -19.53 -8.87
N THR A 25 -21.11 -18.99 -8.05
CA THR A 25 -20.95 -17.63 -7.49
C THR A 25 -19.73 -17.52 -6.57
N ILE A 26 -19.44 -18.55 -5.79
CA ILE A 26 -18.24 -18.61 -4.93
C ILE A 26 -16.96 -18.61 -5.78
N LEU A 27 -16.91 -19.41 -6.85
CA LEU A 27 -15.74 -19.47 -7.74
C LEU A 27 -15.47 -18.12 -8.42
N PHE A 28 -16.53 -17.41 -8.84
CA PHE A 28 -16.39 -16.05 -9.38
C PHE A 28 -15.84 -15.07 -8.34
N ALA A 29 -16.33 -15.11 -7.10
CA ALA A 29 -15.82 -14.26 -6.03
C ALA A 29 -14.33 -14.51 -5.73
N VAL A 30 -13.93 -15.78 -5.64
CA VAL A 30 -12.54 -16.18 -5.40
C VAL A 30 -11.62 -15.72 -6.53
N LYS A 31 -12.06 -15.86 -7.79
CA LYS A 31 -11.30 -15.38 -8.96
C LYS A 31 -11.02 -13.88 -8.87
N THR A 32 -12.06 -13.08 -8.56
CA THR A 32 -11.93 -11.62 -8.45
C THR A 32 -10.94 -11.23 -7.36
N VAL A 33 -10.98 -11.89 -6.20
CA VAL A 33 -10.04 -11.62 -5.10
C VAL A 33 -8.62 -12.01 -5.47
N LEU A 34 -8.41 -13.17 -6.10
CA LEU A 34 -7.09 -13.64 -6.50
C LEU A 34 -6.45 -12.76 -7.57
N GLN A 35 -7.25 -12.23 -8.50
CA GLN A 35 -6.75 -11.31 -9.52
C GLN A 35 -6.31 -9.96 -8.94
N GLY A 36 -6.95 -9.51 -7.85
CA GLY A 36 -6.56 -8.30 -7.12
C GLY A 36 -5.40 -8.47 -6.14
N GLY A 37 -5.05 -9.70 -5.75
CA GLY A 37 -4.00 -9.96 -4.76
C GLY A 37 -2.62 -9.37 -5.12
N PRO A 38 -2.08 -9.60 -6.34
CA PRO A 38 -0.77 -9.09 -6.73
C PRO A 38 -0.69 -7.56 -6.72
N THR A 39 -1.76 -6.86 -7.15
CA THR A 39 -1.76 -5.39 -7.21
C THR A 39 -1.76 -4.77 -5.81
N VAL A 40 -2.51 -5.34 -4.87
CA VAL A 40 -2.48 -4.93 -3.46
C VAL A 40 -1.11 -5.16 -2.84
N ASN A 41 -0.48 -6.30 -3.15
CA ASN A 41 0.88 -6.57 -2.66
C ASN A 41 1.89 -5.54 -3.21
N HIS A 42 1.82 -5.22 -4.51
CA HIS A 42 2.72 -4.23 -5.10
C HIS A 42 2.56 -2.84 -4.53
N GLN A 43 1.31 -2.42 -4.25
CA GLN A 43 1.01 -1.16 -3.58
C GLN A 43 1.49 -1.16 -2.13
N MET A 44 1.26 -2.23 -1.38
CA MET A 44 1.71 -2.34 0.01
C MET A 44 3.24 -2.26 0.12
N VAL A 45 3.98 -2.91 -0.78
CA VAL A 45 5.44 -2.82 -0.84
C VAL A 45 5.90 -1.41 -1.16
N ALA A 46 5.26 -0.74 -2.14
CA ALA A 46 5.58 0.65 -2.48
C ALA A 46 5.36 1.59 -1.28
N THR A 47 4.22 1.46 -0.59
CA THR A 47 3.87 2.25 0.59
C THR A 47 4.87 2.06 1.73
N ARG A 48 5.17 0.81 2.11
CA ARG A 48 6.13 0.52 3.19
C ARG A 48 7.54 1.03 2.88
N THR A 49 7.95 0.95 1.61
CA THR A 49 9.25 1.45 1.16
C THR A 49 9.30 2.98 1.28
N ALA A 50 8.23 3.66 0.88
CA ALA A 50 8.13 5.11 0.99
C ALA A 50 8.09 5.59 2.45
N GLU A 51 7.31 4.91 3.31
CA GLU A 51 7.22 5.19 4.76
C GLU A 51 8.58 5.08 5.43
N ARG A 52 9.29 3.96 5.20
CA ARG A 52 10.64 3.74 5.74
C ARG A 52 11.60 4.88 5.36
N CYS A 53 11.50 5.38 4.13
CA CYS A 53 12.31 6.50 3.67
C CYS A 53 11.97 7.80 4.39
N VAL A 54 10.68 8.10 4.57
CA VAL A 54 10.23 9.29 5.29
C VAL A 54 10.61 9.24 6.77
N GLU A 55 10.48 8.07 7.41
CA GLU A 55 10.92 7.84 8.79
C GLU A 55 12.40 8.11 8.98
N TRP A 56 13.22 7.78 7.98
CA TRP A 56 14.64 8.12 8.02
C TRP A 56 14.86 9.64 8.05
N TYR A 57 14.12 10.43 7.26
CA TYR A 57 14.21 11.89 7.30
C TYR A 57 13.75 12.47 8.65
N LEU A 58 12.72 11.87 9.28
CA LEU A 58 12.33 12.20 10.66
C LEU A 58 13.45 11.89 11.65
N GLY A 59 14.11 10.73 11.51
CA GLY A 59 15.26 10.35 12.31
C GLY A 59 16.44 11.30 12.14
N GLN A 60 16.75 11.71 10.90
CA GLN A 60 17.80 12.69 10.62
C GLN A 60 17.50 14.03 11.27
N ARG A 61 16.24 14.49 11.27
CA ARG A 61 15.87 15.72 11.99
C ARG A 61 16.21 15.61 13.48
N ARG A 62 15.96 14.45 14.10
CA ARG A 62 16.25 14.22 15.53
C ARG A 62 17.75 14.15 15.84
N MET A 63 18.58 13.67 14.90
CA MET A 63 20.01 13.42 15.14
C MET A 63 20.95 14.51 14.60
N LYS A 64 20.67 15.07 13.42
CA LYS A 64 21.54 16.01 12.68
C LYS A 64 20.98 17.44 12.59
N THR A 65 19.85 17.70 13.26
CA THR A 65 19.15 18.99 13.26
C THR A 65 18.58 19.32 11.86
N TYR A 66 17.63 20.26 11.80
CA TYR A 66 16.94 20.66 10.57
C TYR A 66 17.88 21.13 9.44
N THR A 67 18.98 21.79 9.79
CA THR A 67 20.00 22.29 8.84
C THR A 67 20.82 21.17 8.19
N GLY A 68 20.96 20.01 8.85
CA GLY A 68 21.68 18.85 8.33
C GLY A 68 20.97 18.10 7.20
N ILE A 69 19.70 18.44 6.93
CA ILE A 69 18.92 17.87 5.81
C ILE A 69 19.12 18.77 4.59
N ALA A 70 19.93 18.29 3.65
CA ALA A 70 20.22 18.98 2.39
C ALA A 70 18.96 19.13 1.52
N LEU A 71 18.87 20.26 0.82
CA LEU A 71 17.85 20.49 -0.20
C LEU A 71 18.21 19.76 -1.49
N GLY A 72 17.19 19.50 -2.31
CA GLY A 72 17.32 18.89 -3.63
C GLY A 72 16.86 17.44 -3.68
N SER A 73 17.22 16.77 -4.77
CA SER A 73 16.78 15.42 -5.08
C SER A 73 17.92 14.42 -4.97
N SER A 74 18.23 14.00 -3.74
CA SER A 74 19.21 12.96 -3.47
C SER A 74 18.57 11.84 -2.67
N VAL A 75 18.55 10.63 -3.23
CA VAL A 75 18.03 9.45 -2.55
C VAL A 75 19.04 8.99 -1.50
N PRO A 76 18.69 8.96 -0.20
CA PRO A 76 19.61 8.47 0.84
C PRO A 76 19.98 7.01 0.60
N SER A 77 21.19 6.60 0.98
CA SER A 77 21.63 5.20 0.86
C SER A 77 20.77 4.21 1.64
N PHE A 78 20.05 4.68 2.67
CA PHE A 78 19.08 3.89 3.43
C PHE A 78 17.80 3.59 2.64
N CYS A 79 17.46 4.44 1.68
CA CYS A 79 16.34 4.28 0.76
C CYS A 79 16.75 3.35 -0.39
N VAL A 80 16.90 2.07 -0.09
CA VAL A 80 17.17 1.05 -1.11
C VAL A 80 15.85 0.55 -1.69
N ALA A 81 15.71 0.68 -3.01
CA ALA A 81 14.55 0.18 -3.73
C ALA A 81 14.61 -1.36 -3.86
N PRO A 82 13.53 -2.09 -3.53
CA PRO A 82 13.40 -3.50 -3.89
C PRO A 82 13.39 -3.69 -5.42
N SER A 83 13.68 -4.90 -5.91
CA SER A 83 13.65 -5.20 -7.35
C SER A 83 12.29 -4.84 -7.97
N GLY A 84 12.32 -4.17 -9.12
CA GLY A 84 11.11 -3.71 -9.82
C GLY A 84 10.53 -2.40 -9.29
N TYR A 85 11.21 -1.73 -8.35
CA TYR A 85 10.83 -0.41 -7.84
C TYR A 85 11.96 0.61 -8.04
N SER A 86 11.58 1.87 -8.10
CA SER A 86 12.47 3.03 -8.10
C SER A 86 12.02 4.03 -7.07
N ILE A 87 12.97 4.64 -6.36
CA ILE A 87 12.71 5.67 -5.34
C ILE A 87 13.22 7.00 -5.87
N SER A 88 12.43 8.05 -5.71
CA SER A 88 12.80 9.43 -5.90
C SER A 88 12.48 10.21 -4.63
N THR A 89 13.41 11.06 -4.21
CA THR A 89 13.22 11.96 -3.08
C THR A 89 13.41 13.39 -3.54
N ASN A 90 12.65 14.30 -2.96
CA ASN A 90 12.80 15.73 -3.18
C ASN A 90 12.62 16.45 -1.84
N VAL A 91 13.64 17.18 -1.42
CA VAL A 91 13.59 18.06 -0.26
C VAL A 91 13.57 19.50 -0.76
N ALA A 92 12.44 20.17 -0.58
CA ALA A 92 12.26 21.57 -0.94
C ALA A 92 12.08 22.43 0.30
N SER A 93 12.65 23.63 0.29
CA SER A 93 12.27 24.67 1.25
C SER A 93 10.81 25.04 1.05
N THR A 94 10.09 25.27 2.14
CA THR A 94 8.67 25.60 2.11
C THR A 94 8.42 26.75 3.07
N THR A 95 7.66 27.74 2.61
CA THR A 95 7.20 28.82 3.47
C THR A 95 5.77 28.50 3.91
N TYR A 96 5.50 28.52 5.21
CA TYR A 96 4.18 28.28 5.78
C TYR A 96 3.76 29.50 6.59
N TYR A 97 2.66 30.14 6.20
CA TYR A 97 2.17 31.40 6.79
C TYR A 97 3.22 32.52 6.94
N GLY A 98 4.15 32.62 5.98
CA GLY A 98 5.21 33.63 5.99
C GLY A 98 6.49 33.22 6.73
N ASP A 99 6.50 32.08 7.40
CA ASP A 99 7.68 31.52 8.04
C ASP A 99 8.39 30.52 7.10
N SER A 100 9.70 30.69 6.92
CA SER A 100 10.57 29.88 6.05
C SER A 100 11.28 28.72 6.76
N ASN A 101 10.94 28.49 8.03
CA ASN A 101 11.48 27.41 8.86
C ASN A 101 10.89 26.03 8.53
N TYR A 102 10.41 25.81 7.30
CA TYR A 102 9.86 24.52 6.88
C TYR A 102 10.57 23.95 5.65
N LYS A 103 10.71 22.62 5.66
CA LYS A 103 11.15 21.82 4.51
C LYS A 103 10.07 20.79 4.23
N THR A 104 9.64 20.69 2.97
CA THR A 104 8.81 19.59 2.52
C THR A 104 9.69 18.52 1.92
N VAL A 105 9.65 17.33 2.52
CA VAL A 105 10.25 16.11 1.97
C VAL A 105 9.16 15.35 1.24
N THR A 106 9.36 15.13 -0.06
CA THR A 106 8.51 14.29 -0.88
C THR A 106 9.29 13.04 -1.25
N VAL A 107 8.75 11.87 -0.91
CA VAL A 107 9.30 10.57 -1.29
C VAL A 107 8.31 9.89 -2.21
N THR A 108 8.74 9.54 -3.41
CA THR A 108 7.94 8.84 -4.41
C THR A 108 8.59 7.50 -4.71
N VAL A 109 7.82 6.43 -4.60
CA VAL A 109 8.19 5.08 -5.04
C VAL A 109 7.35 4.77 -6.26
N SER A 110 7.99 4.30 -7.33
CA SER A 110 7.36 3.94 -8.61
C SER A 110 7.90 2.59 -9.11
N GLY A 111 7.33 2.06 -10.19
CA GLY A 111 7.70 0.74 -10.76
C GLY A 111 6.50 -0.21 -10.76
N ALA A 112 6.64 -1.37 -10.12
CA ALA A 112 5.57 -2.38 -10.00
C ALA A 112 4.35 -1.89 -9.17
N GLY A 113 4.54 -0.88 -8.34
CA GLY A 113 3.49 -0.14 -7.63
C GLY A 113 3.88 1.33 -7.51
N SER A 114 2.97 2.18 -7.05
CA SER A 114 3.23 3.60 -6.85
C SER A 114 2.72 4.07 -5.49
N ALA A 115 3.55 4.83 -4.78
CA ALA A 115 3.20 5.50 -3.53
C ALA A 115 3.97 6.82 -3.44
N THR A 116 3.33 7.87 -2.94
CA THR A 116 3.99 9.15 -2.66
C THR A 116 3.64 9.61 -1.26
N PHE A 117 4.66 9.88 -0.46
CA PHE A 117 4.52 10.47 0.86
C PHE A 117 5.13 11.87 0.87
N ARG A 118 4.46 12.77 1.58
CA ARG A 118 4.91 14.13 1.83
C ARG A 118 4.98 14.36 3.32
N LEU A 119 6.13 14.83 3.77
CA LEU A 119 6.39 15.17 5.16
C LEU A 119 6.80 16.64 5.25
N LEU A 120 6.16 17.37 6.14
CA LEU A 120 6.59 18.71 6.54
C LEU A 120 7.54 18.58 7.74
N LEU A 121 8.77 19.04 7.56
CA LEU A 121 9.75 19.20 8.63
C LEU A 121 9.83 20.67 9.00
N ALA A 122 9.75 20.98 10.28
CA ALA A 122 9.90 22.34 10.79
C ALA A 122 11.21 22.49 11.57
N ASP A 123 11.71 23.71 11.68
CA ASP A 123 12.86 24.07 12.52
C ASP A 123 12.34 24.61 13.87
N TYR A 124 12.16 23.70 14.82
CA TYR A 124 11.84 23.98 16.23
C TYR A 124 12.50 22.93 17.11
#